data_AF-A0A4R0GPN1-F1
#
_entry.id   AF-A0A4R0GPN1-F1
#
_cell.length_a   1.000
_cell.length_b   1.000
_cell.length_c   1.000
_cell.angle_alpha   90.00
_cell.angle_beta   90.00
_cell.angle_gamma   90.00
#
_symmetry.space_group_name_H-M   'P 1'
#
loop_
_entity.id
_entity.type
_entity.pdbx_description
1 polymer ?
#
loop_
_entity_poly.entity_id
_entity_poly.type
_entity_poly.pdbx_seq_one_letter_code
_entity_poly.pdbx_strand_id
1 'polypeptide(L)'
;MALHPTKTRIALLDEVRASHIRREYRTESPDRDFDIQAEVRVNARIAAAEQAGWVELEEKTYSTGTQGLLVRYWRLTDAGRKVLDGEATRYRVEFARIGRKHHVAPFGPIVSGPDHAERIAEAVHRYAGRHLNSRFFDVDVDLAAGKGWIEGGRFGTFTVTRVGVE
;
A
#
# COMPACT_ATOMS: atom_id res chain seq x y z
N MET A 1 -2.38 7.07 -14.59
CA MET A 1 -1.88 7.38 -13.24
C MET A 1 -1.06 6.20 -12.76
N ALA A 2 0.13 6.40 -12.20
CA ALA A 2 0.91 5.31 -11.63
C ALA A 2 0.26 4.87 -10.31
N LEU A 3 0.00 3.57 -10.14
CA LEU A 3 -0.50 3.04 -8.88
C LEU A 3 0.67 2.91 -7.90
N HIS A 4 0.56 3.51 -6.73
CA HIS A 4 1.60 3.40 -5.71
C HIS A 4 1.38 2.17 -4.82
N PRO A 5 2.42 1.36 -4.57
CA PRO A 5 2.37 0.27 -3.60
C PRO A 5 2.14 0.84 -2.21
N THR A 6 1.07 0.39 -1.57
CA THR A 6 0.68 0.70 -0.20
C THR A 6 0.67 -0.58 0.60
N LYS A 7 0.76 -0.49 1.94
CA LYS A 7 0.73 -1.66 2.82
C LYS A 7 -0.49 -2.54 2.53
N THR A 8 -1.64 -1.91 2.34
CA THR A 8 -2.88 -2.63 2.02
C THR A 8 -2.88 -3.24 0.62
N ARG A 9 -2.24 -2.60 -0.37
CA ARG A 9 -2.12 -3.17 -1.72
C ARG A 9 -1.14 -4.33 -1.75
N ILE A 10 -0.02 -4.26 -1.01
CA ILE A 10 0.91 -5.38 -0.90
C ILE A 10 0.23 -6.56 -0.23
N ALA A 11 -0.48 -6.34 0.88
CA ALA A 11 -1.26 -7.40 1.52
C ALA A 11 -2.29 -8.02 0.55
N LEU A 12 -2.96 -7.20 -0.26
CA LEU A 12 -3.86 -7.67 -1.31
C LEU A 12 -3.13 -8.53 -2.34
N LEU A 13 -1.96 -8.09 -2.82
CA LEU A 13 -1.15 -8.85 -3.77
C LEU A 13 -0.64 -10.18 -3.17
N ASP A 14 -0.35 -10.22 -1.86
CA ASP A 14 0.00 -11.43 -1.12
C ASP A 14 -1.16 -12.43 -1.08
N GLU A 15 -2.38 -11.96 -0.82
CA GLU A 15 -3.59 -12.80 -0.86
C GLU A 15 -3.89 -13.31 -2.28
N VAL A 16 -3.62 -12.49 -3.31
CA VAL A 16 -3.69 -12.92 -4.72
C VAL A 16 -2.62 -13.98 -5.01
N ARG A 17 -1.39 -13.83 -4.50
CA ARG A 17 -0.32 -14.84 -4.62
C ARG A 17 -0.74 -16.18 -4.02
N ALA A 18 -1.39 -16.14 -2.86
CA ALA A 18 -1.92 -17.31 -2.18
C ALA A 18 -3.17 -17.89 -2.86
N SER A 19 -3.66 -17.29 -3.95
CA SER A 19 -4.89 -17.69 -4.66
C SER A 19 -6.15 -17.63 -3.78
N HIS A 20 -6.14 -16.77 -2.76
CA HIS A 20 -7.26 -16.60 -1.83
C HIS A 20 -8.36 -15.69 -2.37
N ILE A 21 -8.06 -14.86 -3.38
CA ILE A 21 -9.05 -13.93 -3.93
C ILE A 21 -9.66 -14.44 -5.22
N ARG A 22 -10.95 -14.79 -5.13
CA ARG A 22 -11.81 -15.16 -6.26
C ARG A 22 -12.65 -13.96 -6.66
N ARG A 23 -12.92 -13.80 -7.96
CA ARG A 23 -13.81 -12.74 -8.48
C ARG A 23 -15.28 -13.03 -8.15
N GLU A 24 -15.60 -14.28 -7.85
CA GLU A 24 -16.96 -14.73 -7.57
C GLU A 24 -17.06 -15.29 -6.15
N TYR A 25 -17.72 -14.51 -5.28
CA TYR A 25 -18.51 -15.03 -4.16
C TYR A 25 -19.75 -14.16 -4.00
N ARG A 26 -20.67 -14.21 -4.97
CA ARG A 26 -22.05 -13.76 -4.73
C ARG A 26 -23.05 -14.41 -5.67
N THR A 27 -23.47 -15.60 -5.27
CA THR A 27 -24.85 -16.05 -5.45
C THR A 27 -25.25 -16.72 -4.15
N GLU A 28 -26.10 -16.03 -3.38
CA GLU A 28 -27.02 -16.64 -2.41
C GLU A 28 -26.37 -17.35 -1.20
N SER A 29 -25.91 -16.57 -0.22
CA SER A 29 -25.89 -17.04 1.18
C SER A 29 -26.49 -15.96 2.06
N PRO A 30 -27.77 -16.08 2.45
CA PRO A 30 -28.47 -15.08 3.24
C PRO A 30 -28.02 -15.01 4.71
N ASP A 31 -27.19 -15.94 5.18
CA ASP A 31 -26.82 -16.09 6.60
C ASP A 31 -25.41 -15.60 6.96
N ARG A 32 -24.81 -14.74 6.14
CA ARG A 32 -23.54 -14.09 6.49
C ARG A 32 -23.69 -12.58 6.43
N ASP A 33 -23.70 -11.96 7.60
CA ASP A 33 -23.40 -10.53 7.84
C ASP A 33 -21.95 -10.22 7.40
N PHE A 34 -21.64 -10.44 6.12
CA PHE A 34 -20.39 -10.04 5.53
C PHE A 34 -20.43 -8.53 5.32
N ASP A 35 -19.43 -7.84 5.88
CA ASP A 35 -19.27 -6.40 5.75
C ASP A 35 -19.15 -6.01 4.26
N ILE A 36 -20.28 -5.62 3.67
CA ILE A 36 -20.43 -5.19 2.27
C ILE A 36 -19.43 -4.06 1.96
N GLN A 37 -19.09 -3.21 2.94
CA GLN A 37 -18.13 -2.14 2.71
C GLN A 37 -16.70 -2.65 2.60
N ALA A 38 -16.34 -3.73 3.29
CA ALA A 38 -15.04 -4.38 3.13
C ALA A 38 -14.90 -4.98 1.73
N GLU A 39 -15.94 -5.65 1.24
CA GLU A 39 -15.97 -6.25 -0.10
C GLU A 39 -15.83 -5.20 -1.21
N VAL A 40 -16.61 -4.10 -1.12
CA VAL A 40 -16.51 -2.97 -2.07
C VAL A 40 -15.10 -2.38 -2.09
N ARG A 41 -14.46 -2.24 -0.92
CA ARG A 41 -13.08 -1.72 -0.81
C ARG A 41 -12.05 -2.66 -1.41
N VAL A 42 -12.19 -3.97 -1.22
CA VAL A 42 -11.32 -4.98 -1.84
C VAL A 42 -11.47 -4.96 -3.36
N ASN A 43 -12.70 -4.96 -3.86
CA ASN A 43 -12.99 -4.91 -5.30
C ASN A 43 -12.43 -3.66 -5.96
N ALA A 44 -12.58 -2.49 -5.34
CA ALA A 44 -12.01 -1.24 -5.85
C ALA A 44 -10.47 -1.28 -5.93
N ARG A 45 -9.82 -1.89 -4.92
CA ARG A 45 -8.36 -2.02 -4.88
C ARG A 45 -7.83 -3.02 -5.90
N ILE A 46 -8.53 -4.13 -6.10
CA ILE A 46 -8.23 -5.11 -7.14
C ILE A 46 -8.38 -4.49 -8.53
N ALA A 47 -9.45 -3.74 -8.77
CA ALA A 47 -9.65 -3.05 -10.04
C ALA A 47 -8.51 -2.06 -10.34
N ALA A 48 -8.03 -1.34 -9.32
CA ALA A 48 -6.86 -0.48 -9.46
C ALA A 48 -5.58 -1.28 -9.77
N ALA A 49 -5.37 -2.42 -9.10
CA ALA A 49 -4.22 -3.30 -9.35
C ALA A 49 -4.25 -3.94 -10.75
N GLU A 50 -5.43 -4.29 -11.25
CA GLU A 50 -5.65 -4.77 -12.62
C GLU A 50 -5.32 -3.67 -13.64
N GLN A 51 -5.83 -2.45 -13.43
CA GLN A 51 -5.50 -1.30 -14.28
C GLN A 51 -4.00 -0.96 -14.29
N ALA A 52 -3.30 -1.23 -13.18
CA ALA A 52 -1.86 -1.09 -13.06
C ALA A 52 -1.07 -2.27 -13.67
N GLY A 53 -1.76 -3.32 -14.12
CA GLY A 53 -1.17 -4.53 -14.68
C GLY A 53 -0.48 -5.41 -13.65
N TRP A 54 -0.78 -5.27 -12.36
CA TRP A 54 -0.18 -6.07 -11.28
C TRP A 54 -0.88 -7.41 -11.10
N VAL A 55 -2.16 -7.46 -11.42
CA VAL A 55 -2.97 -8.66 -11.39
C VAL A 55 -3.74 -8.80 -12.68
N GLU A 56 -4.07 -10.03 -13.02
CA GLU A 56 -4.93 -10.38 -14.16
C GLU A 56 -5.93 -11.44 -13.72
N LEU A 57 -7.05 -11.53 -14.45
CA LEU A 57 -8.05 -12.55 -14.19
C LEU A 57 -7.66 -13.84 -14.91
N GLU A 58 -7.60 -14.94 -14.18
CA GLU A 58 -7.44 -16.26 -14.74
C GLU A 58 -8.72 -17.07 -14.53
N GLU A 59 -9.23 -17.65 -15.61
CA GLU A 59 -10.38 -18.54 -15.57
C GLU A 59 -9.87 -19.99 -15.55
N LYS A 60 -10.24 -20.76 -14.53
CA LYS A 60 -10.04 -22.21 -14.50
C LYS A 60 -11.37 -22.93 -14.48
N THR A 61 -11.51 -23.87 -15.40
CA THR A 61 -12.62 -24.82 -15.39
C THR A 61 -12.19 -26.07 -14.63
N TYR A 62 -12.87 -26.36 -13.53
CA TYR A 62 -12.70 -27.60 -12.79
C TYR A 62 -13.76 -28.59 -13.27
N SER A 63 -13.35 -29.76 -13.75
CA SER A 63 -14.29 -30.83 -14.09
C SER A 63 -14.77 -31.52 -12.83
N THR A 64 -16.02 -31.26 -12.42
CA THR A 64 -16.68 -31.97 -11.32
C THR A 64 -17.78 -32.87 -11.92
N GLY A 65 -17.40 -34.03 -12.44
CA GLY A 65 -18.34 -34.96 -13.08
C GLY A 65 -18.92 -34.41 -14.39
N THR A 66 -20.23 -34.51 -14.58
CA THR A 66 -20.95 -34.17 -15.83
C THR A 66 -21.06 -32.66 -16.10
N GLN A 67 -20.72 -31.82 -15.12
CA GLN A 67 -20.73 -30.35 -15.28
C GLN A 67 -19.37 -29.77 -14.84
N GLY A 68 -18.80 -28.92 -15.69
CA GLY A 68 -17.60 -28.16 -15.36
C GLY A 68 -17.94 -26.92 -14.54
N LEU A 69 -17.26 -26.72 -13.41
CA LEU A 69 -17.33 -25.50 -12.63
C LEU A 69 -16.30 -24.50 -13.16
N LEU A 70 -16.77 -23.41 -13.76
CA LEU A 70 -15.91 -22.27 -14.10
C LEU A 70 -15.62 -21.48 -12.82
N VAL A 71 -14.35 -21.29 -12.49
CA VAL A 71 -13.92 -20.48 -11.35
C VAL A 71 -12.97 -19.40 -11.85
N ARG A 72 -13.28 -18.15 -11.49
CA ARG A 72 -12.48 -16.97 -11.81
C ARG A 72 -11.70 -16.52 -10.60
N TYR A 73 -10.38 -16.47 -10.71
CA TYR A 73 -9.51 -15.97 -9.64
C TYR A 73 -8.53 -14.95 -10.18
N TRP A 74 -8.07 -14.09 -9.27
CA TRP A 74 -7.01 -13.14 -9.60
C TRP A 74 -5.67 -13.85 -9.51
N ARG A 75 -4.79 -13.55 -10.47
CA ARG A 75 -3.42 -14.04 -10.53
C ARG A 75 -2.45 -12.86 -10.57
N LEU A 76 -1.30 -13.03 -9.93
CA LEU A 76 -0.19 -12.09 -10.04
C LEU A 76 0.49 -12.18 -11.42
N THR A 77 0.64 -11.02 -12.05
CA THR A 77 1.51 -10.84 -13.22
C THR A 77 2.97 -10.75 -12.79
N ASP A 78 3.91 -10.70 -13.74
CA ASP A 78 5.32 -10.42 -13.44
C ASP A 78 5.53 -9.02 -12.87
N ALA A 79 4.73 -8.04 -13.28
CA ALA A 79 4.78 -6.69 -12.73
C ALA A 79 4.31 -6.69 -11.27
N GLY A 80 3.24 -7.42 -10.94
CA GLY A 80 2.78 -7.58 -9.55
C GLY A 80 3.80 -8.31 -8.69
N ARG A 81 4.45 -9.36 -9.22
CA ARG A 81 5.56 -10.05 -8.53
C ARG A 81 6.73 -9.12 -8.26
N LYS A 82 7.18 -8.33 -9.24
CA LYS A 82 8.24 -7.33 -9.03
C LYS A 82 7.89 -6.30 -7.97
N VAL A 83 6.62 -5.89 -7.90
CA VAL A 83 6.14 -5.01 -6.84
C VAL A 83 6.16 -5.73 -5.50
N LEU A 84 5.77 -6.99 -5.41
CA LEU A 84 5.73 -7.72 -4.14
C LEU A 84 7.12 -8.09 -3.60
N ASP A 85 8.00 -8.50 -4.51
CA ASP A 85 9.37 -8.96 -4.24
C ASP A 85 10.38 -7.80 -4.25
N GLY A 86 9.92 -6.56 -4.28
CA GLY A 86 10.78 -5.37 -4.25
C GLY A 86 11.68 -5.34 -3.01
N GLU A 87 12.98 -5.13 -3.21
CA GLU A 87 13.97 -5.12 -2.13
C GLU A 87 13.63 -4.10 -1.03
N ALA A 88 13.75 -4.54 0.23
CA ALA A 88 13.65 -3.65 1.36
C ALA A 88 14.77 -2.61 1.31
N THR A 89 14.37 -1.35 1.22
CA THR A 89 15.28 -0.21 1.11
C THR A 89 15.24 0.59 2.40
N ARG A 90 16.41 1.03 2.86
CA ARG A 90 16.57 1.85 4.06
C ARG A 90 16.58 3.33 3.68
N TYR A 91 15.79 4.12 4.39
CA TYR A 91 15.70 5.56 4.19
C TYR A 91 16.00 6.33 5.48
N ARG A 92 16.67 7.48 5.36
CA ARG A 92 16.81 8.47 6.41
C ARG A 92 15.97 9.69 6.06
N VAL A 93 15.30 10.25 7.07
CA VAL A 93 14.49 11.46 6.95
C VAL A 93 15.17 12.60 7.67
N GLU A 94 15.30 13.74 7.00
CA GLU A 94 15.85 14.96 7.58
C GLU A 94 14.82 16.08 7.50
N PHE A 95 14.47 16.64 8.65
CA PHE A 95 13.44 17.67 8.74
C PHE A 95 14.08 19.04 8.57
N ALA A 96 13.66 19.77 7.53
CA ALA A 96 13.94 21.19 7.44
C ALA A 96 13.09 21.98 8.45
N ARG A 97 11.86 21.49 8.70
CA ARG A 97 10.94 22.10 9.65
C ARG A 97 9.87 21.12 10.11
N ILE A 98 9.48 21.18 11.38
CA ILE A 98 8.23 20.61 11.90
C ILE A 98 7.52 21.67 12.74
N GLY A 99 6.40 22.21 12.24
CA GLY A 99 5.63 23.25 12.93
C GLY A 99 6.43 24.54 13.14
N ARG A 100 6.89 24.79 14.38
CA ARG A 100 7.78 25.93 14.71
C ARG A 100 9.24 25.54 14.96
N LYS A 101 9.57 24.23 14.91
CA LYS A 101 10.92 23.73 15.18
C LYS A 101 11.69 23.59 13.86
N HIS A 102 12.89 24.17 13.81
CA HIS A 102 13.79 24.15 12.66
C HIS A 102 15.03 23.25 12.86
N HIS A 103 15.30 22.83 14.10
CA HIS A 103 16.41 21.94 14.45
C HIS A 103 15.86 20.64 15.03
N VAL A 104 15.27 19.80 14.17
CA VAL A 104 14.77 18.48 14.58
C VAL A 104 15.80 17.45 14.16
N ALA A 105 16.13 16.52 15.05
CA ALA A 105 17.13 15.50 14.77
C ALA A 105 16.70 14.63 13.56
N PRO A 106 17.67 14.18 12.73
CA PRO A 106 17.39 13.21 11.68
C PRO A 106 16.72 11.96 12.24
N PHE A 107 15.77 11.41 11.48
CA PHE A 107 14.99 10.24 11.85
C PHE A 107 15.27 9.07 10.90
N GLY A 108 15.39 7.86 11.46
CA GLY A 108 15.67 6.63 10.71
C GLY A 108 16.90 5.87 11.23
N PRO A 109 17.37 4.83 10.51
CA PRO A 109 16.86 4.38 9.22
C PRO A 109 15.44 3.77 9.31
N ILE A 110 14.60 4.07 8.33
CA ILE A 110 13.28 3.46 8.12
C ILE A 110 13.50 2.38 7.06
N VAL A 111 13.31 1.12 7.45
CA VAL A 111 13.28 0.00 6.51
C VAL A 111 11.90 0.01 5.86
N SER A 112 11.85 0.18 4.54
CA SER A 112 10.61 0.01 3.81
C SER A 112 10.79 -0.98 2.68
N GLY A 113 9.92 -1.99 2.67
CA GLY A 113 9.68 -2.83 1.50
C GLY A 113 8.93 -2.06 0.42
N PRO A 114 8.25 -2.74 -0.52
CA PRO A 114 7.74 -2.11 -1.72
C PRO A 114 6.76 -0.95 -1.48
N ASP A 115 6.14 -0.85 -0.31
CA ASP A 115 5.28 0.25 0.15
C ASP A 115 6.08 1.44 0.70
N HIS A 116 7.17 1.79 0.00
CA HIS A 116 8.17 2.77 0.42
C HIS A 116 7.58 4.09 0.95
N ALA A 117 6.67 4.73 0.20
CA ALA A 117 6.19 6.07 0.53
C ALA A 117 5.26 6.09 1.76
N GLU A 118 4.33 5.14 1.84
CA GLU A 118 3.31 5.12 2.91
C GLU A 118 3.91 4.73 4.26
N ARG A 119 4.87 3.79 4.30
CA ARG A 119 5.58 3.47 5.56
C ARG A 119 6.40 4.64 6.06
N ILE A 120 7.07 5.35 5.15
CA ILE A 120 7.83 6.56 5.52
C ILE A 120 6.85 7.63 6.03
N ALA A 121 5.72 7.81 5.35
CA ALA A 121 4.67 8.75 5.79
C ALA A 121 4.14 8.41 7.19
N GLU A 122 3.82 7.14 7.47
CA GLU A 122 3.35 6.69 8.79
C GLU A 122 4.42 6.91 9.88
N ALA A 123 5.67 6.56 9.58
CA ALA A 123 6.79 6.70 10.50
C ALA A 123 7.08 8.18 10.80
N VAL A 124 7.06 9.03 9.78
CA VAL A 124 7.18 10.49 9.90
C VAL A 124 6.00 11.07 10.66
N HIS A 125 4.77 10.61 10.39
CA HIS A 125 3.58 11.06 11.11
C HIS A 125 3.72 10.78 12.61
N ARG A 126 4.08 9.55 12.98
CA ARG A 126 4.30 9.17 14.38
C ARG A 126 5.40 9.99 15.06
N TYR A 127 6.48 10.28 14.35
CA TYR A 127 7.60 11.07 14.86
C TYR A 127 7.23 12.55 15.00
N ALA A 128 6.69 13.16 13.95
CA ALA A 128 6.30 14.57 13.88
C ALA A 128 5.19 14.92 14.89
N GLY A 129 4.29 13.97 15.19
CA GLY A 129 3.22 14.16 16.18
C GLY A 129 3.73 14.52 17.59
N ARG A 130 4.99 14.22 17.92
CA ARG A 130 5.63 14.62 19.19
C ARG A 130 6.07 16.09 19.20
N HIS A 131 6.13 16.71 18.03
CA HIS A 131 6.60 18.06 17.82
C HIS A 131 5.47 19.03 17.43
N LEU A 132 4.29 18.51 17.10
CA LEU A 132 3.11 19.26 16.70
C LEU A 132 2.07 19.27 17.83
N ASN A 133 1.36 20.40 17.96
CA ASN A 133 0.24 20.51 18.91
C ASN A 133 -1.05 19.88 18.36
N SER A 134 -1.19 19.80 17.03
CA SER A 134 -2.31 19.13 16.37
C SER A 134 -2.00 17.64 16.20
N ARG A 135 -3.02 16.80 16.41
CA ARG A 135 -3.01 15.38 16.03
C ARG A 135 -3.63 15.11 14.66
N PHE A 136 -4.25 16.13 14.08
CA PHE A 136 -4.87 16.07 12.76
C PHE A 136 -3.91 16.73 11.79
N PHE A 137 -3.04 15.93 11.20
CA PHE A 137 -2.13 16.37 10.15
C PHE A 137 -1.84 15.18 9.24
N ASP A 138 -1.61 15.47 7.97
CA ASP A 138 -1.32 14.48 6.95
C ASP A 138 0.16 14.56 6.58
N VAL A 139 0.71 13.44 6.10
CA VAL A 139 2.09 13.34 5.67
C VAL A 139 2.13 12.76 4.27
N ASP A 140 2.67 13.54 3.34
CA ASP A 140 2.89 13.13 1.96
C ASP A 140 4.37 12.93 1.69
N VAL A 141 4.68 11.87 0.94
CA VAL A 141 6.06 11.48 0.61
C VAL A 141 6.17 11.28 -0.89
N ASP A 142 7.03 12.07 -1.53
CA ASP A 142 7.46 11.91 -2.90
C ASP A 142 8.90 11.37 -2.92
N LEU A 143 9.01 10.06 -3.13
CA LEU A 143 10.30 9.39 -3.22
C LEU A 143 11.05 9.69 -4.53
N ALA A 144 10.34 10.02 -5.61
CA ALA A 144 10.97 10.40 -6.86
C ALA A 144 11.68 11.76 -6.72
N ALA A 145 11.06 12.68 -5.98
CA ALA A 145 11.66 13.97 -5.64
C ALA A 145 12.59 13.92 -4.41
N GLY A 146 12.57 12.83 -3.63
CA GLY A 146 13.31 12.70 -2.37
C GLY A 146 12.83 13.66 -1.28
N LYS A 147 11.53 14.02 -1.29
CA LYS A 147 10.95 15.05 -0.44
C LYS A 147 9.64 14.58 0.19
N GLY A 148 9.24 15.24 1.27
CA GLY A 148 7.91 15.08 1.82
C GLY A 148 7.44 16.31 2.59
N TRP A 149 6.14 16.33 2.82
CA TRP A 149 5.40 17.47 3.39
C TRP A 149 4.52 17.01 4.53
N ILE A 150 4.28 17.92 5.47
CA ILE A 150 3.36 17.74 6.58
C ILE A 150 2.29 18.83 6.48
N GLU A 151 1.04 18.43 6.24
CA GLU A 151 -0.12 19.31 6.02
C GLU A 151 -1.10 19.26 7.20
N GLY A 152 -1.90 20.30 7.45
CA GLY A 152 -2.93 20.29 8.53
C GLY A 152 -2.72 21.24 9.72
N GLY A 153 -1.88 22.28 9.58
CA GLY A 153 -1.78 23.35 10.57
C GLY A 153 -0.33 23.74 10.89
N ARG A 154 0.20 24.68 10.09
CA ARG A 154 1.61 25.14 10.04
C ARG A 154 2.60 24.04 9.63
N PHE A 155 3.08 24.23 8.41
CA PHE A 155 3.92 23.42 7.54
C PHE A 155 5.17 22.80 8.18
N GLY A 156 5.40 21.54 7.84
CA GLY A 156 6.70 20.89 7.93
C GLY A 156 7.14 20.38 6.56
N THR A 157 8.44 20.38 6.31
CA THR A 157 9.04 19.77 5.13
C THR A 157 10.23 18.94 5.54
N PHE A 158 10.44 17.85 4.81
CA PHE A 158 11.55 16.95 5.04
C PHE A 158 12.09 16.41 3.74
N THR A 159 13.35 15.99 3.78
CA THR A 159 13.99 15.24 2.70
C THR A 159 14.05 13.77 3.09
N VAL A 160 13.98 12.90 2.09
CA VAL A 160 14.06 11.46 2.23
C VAL A 160 15.26 10.98 1.41
N THR A 161 16.23 10.40 2.09
CA THR A 161 17.48 9.94 1.46
C THR A 161 17.59 8.43 1.60
N ARG A 162 17.85 7.73 0.49
CA ARG A 162 18.17 6.29 0.51
C ARG A 162 19.55 6.10 1.14
N VAL A 163 19.64 5.25 2.16
CA VAL A 163 20.89 4.97 2.91
C VAL A 163 21.39 3.54 2.77
N GLY A 164 20.67 2.68 2.05
CA GLY A 164 21.14 1.32 1.73
C GLY A 164 20.01 0.39 1.32
N VAL A 165 20.37 -0.83 0.93
CA VAL A 165 19.48 -2.00 0.86
C VAL A 165 19.67 -2.83 2.12
N GLU A 166 18.64 -3.56 2.52
CA GLU A 166 18.73 -4.57 3.60
C GLU A 166 19.07 -5.95 3.04
#